data_AF-M8CZN5-F1
#
_entry.id   AF-M8CZN5-F1
#
_cell.length_a   1.000
_cell.length_b   1.000
_cell.length_c   1.000
_cell.angle_alpha   90.00
_cell.angle_beta   90.00
_cell.angle_gamma   90.00
#
_symmetry.space_group_name_H-M   'P 1'
#
loop_
_entity.id
_entity.type
_entity.pdbx_description
1 polymer ?
#
loop_
_entity_poly.entity_id
_entity_poly.type
_entity_poly.pdbx_seq_one_letter_code
_entity_poly.pdbx_strand_id
1 'polypeptide(L)'
;MAEEEGLVVLRSQDGMDFLVPAEEARLSMFVHRRIELDRDNHMVPADGDETKYTPILLRSIRGDVLSKVLEYCRKHASGDDDPAWDANFASLLDQETLCDLILAAHSLCNPGLLALTCQAVANMVKGKSVDETYKLFNLGQGRALTREQNALKARHVVRCQEFTAYDPKRRDLICTRLSHDYYNIAFFDHDQESRIARGPPLGSIAGSILDWGVRSSLNIILLKVSESEVGYPFSVFGTVIARDEVDYKCLYLFRREKKDAQIIKSMDDMLILTDPPRGLVLLDEVFFEIDLKIERDGGATMDFSKGVISLIRARLPVDRQTMTVNLCSWLSSVDVLCEHVEQPVEATVGITSLKGPCNLGGVCVWADGNYEERIILYSSDSCLAVGGPVPLARRVVAVPMGKKLVIRLRGLTDESDYVAGLTKEGEEGEDVVITMGPSDEGSCVCSMGWGEVQVQVAWTGILKREEYKMDVVGDVSLLR
;
A
#
# COMPACT_ATOMS: atom_id res chain seq x y z
N MET A 1 -21.86 -7.99 -41.48
CA MET A 1 -22.56 -9.24 -41.14
C MET A 1 -23.33 -8.92 -39.87
N ALA A 2 -24.65 -8.98 -39.90
CA ALA A 2 -25.46 -8.81 -38.70
C ALA A 2 -25.18 -10.02 -37.80
N GLU A 3 -24.67 -9.79 -36.59
CA GLU A 3 -24.55 -10.85 -35.58
C GLU A 3 -25.95 -11.36 -35.27
N GLU A 4 -26.15 -12.67 -35.27
CA GLU A 4 -27.43 -13.30 -34.98
C GLU A 4 -27.90 -12.90 -33.58
N GLU A 5 -29.08 -12.29 -33.52
CA GLU A 5 -29.84 -11.95 -32.30
C GLU A 5 -30.25 -13.24 -31.55
N GLY A 6 -29.30 -13.88 -30.87
CA GLY A 6 -29.57 -15.01 -29.98
C GLY A 6 -30.19 -14.55 -28.67
N LEU A 7 -31.07 -15.36 -28.08
CA LEU A 7 -31.53 -15.18 -26.70
C LEU A 7 -30.66 -16.01 -25.73
N VAL A 8 -30.67 -15.65 -24.45
CA VAL A 8 -30.00 -16.40 -23.38
C VAL A 8 -30.93 -16.53 -22.20
N VAL A 9 -30.85 -17.67 -21.49
CA VAL A 9 -31.62 -17.90 -20.26
C VAL A 9 -30.69 -17.71 -19.06
N LEU A 10 -31.00 -16.72 -18.24
CA LEU A 10 -30.33 -16.50 -16.96
C LEU A 10 -31.22 -17.00 -15.83
N ARG A 11 -30.70 -17.82 -14.92
CA ARG A 11 -31.43 -18.31 -13.76
C ARG A 11 -30.90 -17.66 -12.49
N SER A 12 -31.75 -16.95 -11.76
CA SER A 12 -31.42 -16.32 -10.49
C SER A 12 -31.24 -17.33 -9.34
N GLN A 13 -30.76 -16.85 -8.20
CA GLN A 13 -30.57 -17.61 -6.96
C GLN A 13 -31.86 -18.30 -6.47
N ASP A 14 -33.00 -17.63 -6.61
CA ASP A 14 -34.33 -18.12 -6.23
C ASP A 14 -35.01 -18.94 -7.34
N GLY A 15 -34.28 -19.28 -8.42
CA GLY A 15 -34.73 -20.19 -9.46
C GLY A 15 -35.61 -19.58 -10.54
N MET A 16 -35.72 -18.25 -10.59
CA MET A 16 -36.46 -17.55 -11.65
C MET A 16 -35.63 -17.49 -12.93
N ASP A 17 -36.26 -17.81 -14.07
CA ASP A 17 -35.63 -17.76 -15.38
C ASP A 17 -35.96 -16.46 -16.11
N PHE A 18 -34.93 -15.84 -16.68
CA PHE A 18 -35.02 -14.62 -17.48
C PHE A 18 -34.51 -14.91 -18.88
N LEU A 19 -35.39 -14.78 -19.88
CA LEU A 19 -35.03 -14.87 -21.30
C LEU A 19 -34.66 -13.48 -21.81
N VAL A 20 -33.40 -13.30 -22.23
CA VAL A 20 -32.81 -11.98 -22.52
C VAL A 20 -32.09 -12.02 -23.86
N PRO A 21 -32.15 -10.96 -24.69
CA PRO A 21 -31.29 -10.84 -25.86
C PRO A 21 -29.80 -10.90 -25.49
N ALA A 22 -29.01 -11.62 -26.28
CA ALA A 22 -27.57 -11.78 -26.04
C ALA A 22 -26.86 -10.43 -25.99
N GLU A 23 -27.26 -9.45 -26.81
CA GLU A 23 -26.68 -8.10 -26.80
C GLU A 23 -26.85 -7.40 -25.45
N GLU A 24 -28.06 -7.45 -24.86
CA GLU A 24 -28.31 -6.89 -23.52
C GLU A 24 -27.48 -7.64 -22.46
N ALA A 25 -27.41 -8.98 -22.57
CA ALA A 25 -26.70 -9.82 -21.63
C ALA A 25 -25.17 -9.64 -21.69
N ARG A 26 -24.61 -9.26 -22.85
CA ARG A 26 -23.17 -9.07 -23.06
C ARG A 26 -22.58 -7.84 -22.36
N LEU A 27 -23.42 -6.91 -21.90
CA LEU A 27 -22.97 -5.83 -21.00
C LEU A 27 -22.41 -6.37 -19.66
N SER A 28 -22.74 -7.61 -19.29
CA SER A 28 -22.03 -8.35 -18.25
C SER A 28 -20.86 -9.10 -18.87
N MET A 29 -19.63 -8.75 -18.47
CA MET A 29 -18.43 -9.48 -18.93
C MET A 29 -18.44 -10.94 -18.47
N PHE A 30 -19.02 -11.24 -17.30
CA PHE A 30 -19.20 -12.62 -16.83
C PHE A 30 -20.10 -13.42 -17.79
N VAL A 31 -21.27 -12.87 -18.12
CA VAL A 31 -22.23 -13.54 -19.01
C VAL A 31 -21.69 -13.62 -20.43
N HIS A 32 -21.06 -12.56 -20.95
CA HIS A 32 -20.38 -12.56 -22.24
C HIS A 32 -19.39 -13.71 -22.38
N ARG A 33 -18.44 -13.85 -21.44
CA ARG A 33 -17.48 -14.98 -21.44
C ARG A 33 -18.18 -16.34 -21.36
N ARG A 34 -19.26 -16.44 -20.58
CA ARG A 34 -20.00 -17.70 -20.44
C ARG A 34 -20.70 -18.10 -21.75
N ILE A 35 -21.26 -17.13 -22.48
CA ILE A 35 -21.85 -17.34 -23.80
C ILE A 35 -20.77 -17.80 -24.80
N GLU A 36 -19.60 -17.15 -24.78
CA GLU A 36 -18.51 -17.50 -25.70
C GLU A 36 -17.94 -18.91 -25.48
N LEU A 37 -17.85 -19.35 -24.23
CA LEU A 37 -17.37 -20.70 -23.88
C LEU A 37 -18.38 -21.80 -24.26
N ASP A 38 -19.66 -21.48 -24.28
CA ASP A 38 -20.76 -22.42 -24.54
C ASP A 38 -21.39 -22.19 -25.93
N ARG A 39 -20.60 -21.78 -26.94
CA ARG A 39 -21.07 -21.49 -28.31
C ARG A 39 -21.87 -22.64 -28.95
N ASP A 40 -21.55 -23.89 -28.62
CA ASP A 40 -22.24 -25.09 -29.14
C ASP A 40 -23.58 -25.38 -28.43
N ASN A 41 -23.88 -24.70 -27.32
CA ASN A 41 -25.09 -24.87 -26.51
C ASN A 41 -26.10 -23.72 -26.63
N HIS A 42 -25.85 -22.71 -27.48
CA HIS A 42 -26.71 -21.55 -27.62
C HIS A 42 -27.43 -21.51 -28.99
N MET A 43 -28.66 -22.05 -28.97
CA MET A 43 -29.87 -21.66 -29.71
C MET A 43 -30.06 -21.98 -31.21
N VAL A 44 -30.96 -22.92 -31.49
CA VAL A 44 -32.05 -22.78 -32.48
C VAL A 44 -33.31 -23.43 -31.88
N PRO A 45 -34.48 -22.76 -31.79
CA PRO A 45 -35.74 -23.48 -31.68
C PRO A 45 -35.99 -24.15 -33.04
N ALA A 46 -35.64 -25.42 -33.16
CA ALA A 46 -36.17 -26.23 -34.24
C ALA A 46 -37.66 -26.43 -33.93
N ASP A 47 -38.51 -26.17 -34.91
CA ASP A 47 -39.94 -26.41 -34.85
C ASP A 47 -40.29 -27.66 -34.03
N GLY A 48 -40.88 -27.46 -32.85
CA GLY A 48 -41.66 -28.48 -32.16
C GLY A 48 -41.01 -29.30 -31.03
N ASP A 49 -39.83 -28.97 -30.50
CA ASP A 49 -39.34 -29.61 -29.26
C ASP A 49 -39.03 -28.56 -28.16
N GLU A 50 -39.95 -28.43 -27.21
CA GLU A 50 -39.72 -27.66 -25.99
C GLU A 50 -38.66 -28.37 -25.14
N THR A 51 -37.69 -27.63 -24.61
CA THR A 51 -36.76 -27.99 -23.52
C THR A 51 -35.41 -28.63 -23.89
N LYS A 52 -34.42 -27.78 -24.24
CA LYS A 52 -33.03 -27.99 -23.82
C LYS A 52 -32.22 -26.68 -23.79
N TYR A 53 -32.69 -25.70 -23.01
CA TYR A 53 -31.84 -24.57 -22.63
C TYR A 53 -31.06 -24.94 -21.38
N THR A 54 -29.75 -24.76 -21.41
CA THR A 54 -28.94 -24.82 -20.19
C THR A 54 -28.80 -23.39 -19.66
N PRO A 55 -29.54 -23.02 -18.60
CA PRO A 55 -29.50 -21.65 -18.11
C PRO A 55 -28.14 -21.32 -17.50
N ILE A 56 -27.70 -20.08 -17.68
CA ILE A 56 -26.55 -19.54 -16.95
C ILE A 56 -27.00 -19.27 -15.52
N LEU A 57 -26.42 -20.01 -14.57
CA LEU A 57 -26.82 -19.98 -13.17
C LEU A 57 -26.15 -18.83 -12.41
N LEU A 58 -26.94 -17.85 -11.99
CA LEU A 58 -26.52 -16.70 -11.19
C LEU A 58 -26.85 -16.93 -9.71
N ARG A 59 -26.10 -17.85 -9.09
CA ARG A 59 -26.40 -18.42 -7.75
C ARG A 59 -26.39 -17.42 -6.59
N SER A 60 -25.83 -16.22 -6.78
CA SER A 60 -25.71 -15.18 -5.75
C SER A 60 -26.66 -14.00 -5.94
N ILE A 61 -27.52 -14.01 -6.97
CA ILE A 61 -28.34 -12.85 -7.35
C ILE A 61 -29.81 -13.23 -7.31
N ARG A 62 -30.59 -12.57 -6.44
CA ARG A 62 -32.05 -12.76 -6.34
C ARG A 62 -32.77 -12.27 -7.59
N GLY A 63 -33.94 -12.83 -7.91
CA GLY A 63 -34.66 -12.49 -9.14
C GLY A 63 -35.11 -11.03 -9.22
N ASP A 64 -35.49 -10.42 -8.11
CA ASP A 64 -35.84 -8.99 -8.03
C ASP A 64 -34.65 -8.08 -8.35
N VAL A 65 -33.46 -8.41 -7.85
CA VAL A 65 -32.20 -7.70 -8.15
C VAL A 65 -31.78 -7.93 -9.60
N LEU A 66 -31.87 -9.17 -10.10
CA LEU A 66 -31.55 -9.49 -11.48
C LEU A 66 -32.45 -8.73 -12.47
N SER A 67 -33.74 -8.58 -12.16
CA SER A 67 -34.65 -7.77 -12.95
C SER A 67 -34.18 -6.31 -13.08
N LYS A 68 -33.63 -5.73 -12.01
CA LYS A 68 -33.06 -4.38 -12.02
C LYS A 68 -31.76 -4.29 -12.83
N VAL A 69 -30.89 -5.30 -12.73
CA VAL A 69 -29.69 -5.39 -13.58
C VAL A 69 -30.09 -5.40 -15.05
N LEU A 70 -31.09 -6.20 -15.42
CA LEU A 70 -31.56 -6.32 -16.79
C LEU A 70 -32.27 -5.06 -17.28
N GLU A 71 -32.95 -4.32 -16.41
CA GLU A 71 -33.51 -2.99 -16.72
C GLU A 71 -32.40 -2.02 -17.17
N TYR A 72 -31.28 -1.98 -16.43
CA TYR A 72 -30.11 -1.20 -16.81
C TYR A 72 -29.49 -1.71 -18.12
N CYS A 73 -29.25 -3.01 -18.25
CA CYS A 73 -28.65 -3.58 -19.45
C CYS A 73 -29.46 -3.27 -20.70
N ARG A 74 -30.80 -3.39 -20.63
CA ARG A 74 -31.68 -3.08 -21.77
C ARG A 74 -31.58 -1.61 -22.19
N LYS A 75 -31.51 -0.70 -21.22
CA LYS A 75 -31.39 0.74 -21.52
C LYS A 75 -30.06 1.06 -22.22
N HIS A 76 -28.97 0.40 -21.82
CA HIS A 76 -27.61 0.73 -22.25
C HIS A 76 -27.07 -0.17 -23.37
N ALA A 77 -27.84 -1.17 -23.83
CA ALA A 77 -27.41 -2.10 -24.88
C ALA A 77 -27.14 -1.43 -26.25
N SER A 78 -27.81 -0.30 -26.55
CA SER A 78 -27.57 0.45 -27.78
C SER A 78 -26.30 1.32 -27.74
N GLY A 79 -25.66 1.46 -26.57
CA GLY A 79 -24.52 2.37 -26.35
C GLY A 79 -24.92 3.84 -26.17
N ASP A 80 -26.22 4.13 -26.01
CA ASP A 80 -26.72 5.48 -25.76
C ASP A 80 -26.58 5.84 -24.28
N ASP A 81 -25.55 6.64 -23.95
CA ASP A 81 -25.39 7.22 -22.61
C ASP A 81 -26.51 8.22 -22.33
N ASP A 82 -27.33 7.94 -21.31
CA ASP A 82 -28.43 8.81 -20.85
C ASP A 82 -28.28 9.13 -19.36
N PRO A 83 -27.49 10.15 -19.00
CA PRO A 83 -27.24 10.50 -17.61
C PRO A 83 -28.49 10.88 -16.82
N ALA A 84 -29.53 11.37 -17.51
CA ALA A 84 -30.80 11.74 -16.86
C ALA A 84 -31.58 10.50 -16.45
N TRP A 85 -31.62 9.47 -17.32
CA TRP A 85 -32.18 8.18 -16.97
C TRP A 85 -31.40 7.51 -15.84
N ASP A 86 -30.06 7.53 -15.89
CA ASP A 86 -29.21 6.94 -14.85
C ASP A 86 -29.43 7.58 -13.48
N ALA A 87 -29.51 8.92 -13.43
CA ALA A 87 -29.80 9.65 -12.20
C ALA A 87 -31.17 9.28 -11.64
N ASN A 88 -32.19 9.18 -12.50
CA ASN A 88 -33.54 8.78 -12.10
C ASN A 88 -33.55 7.32 -11.59
N PHE A 89 -32.96 6.40 -12.35
CA PHE A 89 -32.84 4.99 -11.99
C PHE A 89 -32.22 4.82 -10.61
N ALA A 90 -31.07 5.46 -10.35
CA ALA A 90 -30.40 5.39 -9.05
C ALA A 90 -31.22 6.03 -7.92
N SER A 91 -31.92 7.13 -8.18
CA SER A 91 -32.70 7.87 -7.16
C SER A 91 -33.95 7.14 -6.68
N LEU A 92 -34.51 6.24 -7.50
CA LEU A 92 -35.72 5.48 -7.19
C LEU A 92 -35.44 4.22 -6.35
N LEU A 93 -34.16 3.84 -6.18
CA LEU A 93 -33.77 2.66 -5.43
C LEU A 93 -33.59 3.01 -3.96
N ASP A 94 -34.14 2.17 -3.08
CA ASP A 94 -33.80 2.24 -1.67
C ASP A 94 -32.36 1.75 -1.43
N GLN A 95 -31.85 2.05 -0.24
CA GLN A 95 -30.47 1.73 0.13
C GLN A 95 -30.18 0.22 0.14
N GLU A 96 -31.15 -0.61 0.55
CA GLU A 96 -30.99 -2.06 0.59
C GLU A 96 -30.83 -2.61 -0.84
N THR A 97 -31.70 -2.16 -1.75
CA THR A 97 -31.66 -2.51 -3.16
C THR A 97 -30.39 -2.01 -3.82
N LEU A 98 -29.92 -0.79 -3.51
CA LEU A 98 -28.63 -0.28 -4.00
C LEU A 98 -27.46 -1.17 -3.56
N CYS A 99 -27.42 -1.61 -2.29
CA CYS A 99 -26.36 -2.48 -1.81
C CYS A 99 -26.37 -3.83 -2.54
N ASP A 100 -27.53 -4.46 -2.68
CA ASP A 100 -27.68 -5.72 -3.41
C ASP A 100 -27.30 -5.55 -4.90
N LEU A 101 -27.65 -4.40 -5.51
CA LEU A 101 -27.35 -4.10 -6.90
C LEU A 101 -25.85 -3.87 -7.14
N ILE A 102 -25.13 -3.24 -6.19
CA ILE A 102 -23.66 -3.13 -6.23
C ILE A 102 -23.01 -4.52 -6.24
N LEU A 103 -23.46 -5.42 -5.35
CA LEU A 103 -22.91 -6.77 -5.26
C LEU A 103 -23.21 -7.60 -6.52
N ALA A 104 -24.40 -7.44 -7.09
CA ALA A 104 -24.77 -8.06 -8.35
C ALA A 104 -23.94 -7.52 -9.52
N ALA A 105 -23.79 -6.21 -9.64
CA ALA A 105 -23.01 -5.57 -10.71
C ALA A 105 -21.53 -5.97 -10.65
N HIS A 106 -20.95 -6.02 -9.44
CA HIS A 106 -19.60 -6.50 -9.21
C HIS A 106 -19.44 -7.97 -9.62
N SER A 107 -20.35 -8.85 -9.17
CA SER A 107 -20.32 -10.29 -9.49
C SER A 107 -20.50 -10.58 -10.99
N LEU A 108 -21.28 -9.74 -11.67
CA LEU A 108 -21.52 -9.84 -13.11
C LEU A 108 -20.46 -9.12 -13.94
N CYS A 109 -19.50 -8.45 -13.31
CA CYS A 109 -18.50 -7.61 -13.97
C CYS A 109 -19.16 -6.63 -14.96
N ASN A 110 -20.20 -5.91 -14.53
CA ASN A 110 -20.85 -4.84 -15.29
C ASN A 110 -20.30 -3.48 -14.82
N PRO A 111 -19.32 -2.88 -15.54
CA PRO A 111 -18.62 -1.68 -15.08
C PRO A 111 -19.53 -0.44 -15.03
N GLY A 112 -20.45 -0.29 -15.97
CA GLY A 112 -21.36 0.87 -16.03
C GLY A 112 -22.33 0.90 -14.86
N LEU A 113 -23.01 -0.23 -14.61
CA LEU A 113 -23.94 -0.36 -13.48
C LEU A 113 -23.21 -0.24 -12.14
N LEU A 114 -22.01 -0.83 -12.04
CA LEU A 114 -21.18 -0.74 -10.84
C LEU A 114 -20.78 0.71 -10.55
N ALA A 115 -20.30 1.45 -11.56
CA ALA A 115 -19.93 2.85 -11.40
C ALA A 115 -21.13 3.72 -10.98
N LEU A 116 -22.28 3.56 -11.63
CA LEU A 116 -23.51 4.29 -11.31
C LEU A 116 -23.95 4.06 -9.86
N THR A 117 -24.08 2.79 -9.45
CA THR A 117 -24.57 2.42 -8.12
C THR A 117 -23.56 2.78 -7.03
N CYS A 118 -22.26 2.60 -7.27
CA CYS A 118 -21.22 3.03 -6.33
C CYS A 118 -21.24 4.56 -6.14
N GLN A 119 -21.38 5.33 -7.22
CA GLN A 119 -21.44 6.78 -7.15
C GLN A 119 -22.67 7.28 -6.37
N ALA A 120 -23.83 6.62 -6.53
CA ALA A 120 -25.03 6.93 -5.76
C ALA A 120 -24.79 6.74 -4.25
N VAL A 121 -24.21 5.61 -3.84
CA VAL A 121 -23.89 5.35 -2.43
C VAL A 121 -22.81 6.29 -1.89
N ALA A 122 -21.76 6.57 -2.66
CA ALA A 122 -20.72 7.53 -2.28
C ALA A 122 -21.31 8.92 -1.99
N ASN A 123 -22.25 9.37 -2.84
CA ASN A 123 -22.96 10.64 -2.64
C ASN A 123 -23.82 10.65 -1.37
N MET A 124 -24.44 9.52 -1.01
CA MET A 124 -25.20 9.41 0.24
C MET A 124 -24.32 9.50 1.49
N VAL A 125 -23.08 9.03 1.41
CA VAL A 125 -22.11 9.02 2.52
C VAL A 125 -21.35 10.34 2.64
N LYS A 126 -21.20 11.07 1.53
CA LYS A 126 -20.41 12.30 1.47
C LYS A 126 -20.80 13.30 2.56
N GLY A 127 -19.82 13.69 3.37
CA GLY A 127 -19.98 14.66 4.45
C GLY A 127 -20.60 14.11 5.74
N LYS A 128 -20.93 12.83 5.82
CA LYS A 128 -21.38 12.17 7.05
C LYS A 128 -20.18 11.69 7.89
N SER A 129 -20.36 11.72 9.21
CA SER A 129 -19.45 11.05 10.15
C SER A 129 -19.55 9.53 10.06
N VAL A 130 -18.58 8.84 10.68
CA VAL A 130 -18.58 7.38 10.81
C VAL A 130 -19.86 6.88 11.50
N ASP A 131 -20.28 7.52 12.60
CA ASP A 131 -21.49 7.15 13.35
C ASP A 131 -22.78 7.37 12.55
N GLU A 132 -22.89 8.46 11.80
CA GLU A 132 -24.04 8.70 10.92
C GLU A 132 -24.10 7.71 9.77
N THR A 133 -22.93 7.29 9.28
CA THR A 133 -22.81 6.27 8.24
C THR A 133 -23.23 4.90 8.76
N TYR A 134 -22.87 4.53 10.00
CA TYR A 134 -23.34 3.30 10.63
C TYR A 134 -24.87 3.26 10.73
N LYS A 135 -25.48 4.38 11.15
CA LYS A 135 -26.94 4.51 11.23
C LYS A 135 -27.59 4.43 9.85
N LEU A 136 -26.99 5.05 8.84
CA LEU A 136 -27.45 4.97 7.45
C LEU A 136 -27.54 3.50 7.01
N PHE A 137 -26.47 2.72 7.22
CA PHE A 137 -26.41 1.30 6.84
C PHE A 137 -27.10 0.32 7.79
N ASN A 138 -27.79 0.82 8.84
CA ASN A 138 -28.43 0.00 9.88
C ASN A 138 -27.50 -1.07 10.49
N LEU A 139 -26.21 -0.75 10.63
CA LEU A 139 -25.20 -1.68 11.13
C LEU A 139 -25.24 -1.74 12.67
N GLY A 140 -25.14 -2.95 13.24
CA GLY A 140 -25.08 -3.15 14.70
C GLY A 140 -26.44 -3.27 15.40
N GLN A 141 -27.56 -3.34 14.65
CA GLN A 141 -28.90 -3.52 15.23
C GLN A 141 -29.34 -4.99 15.37
N GLY A 142 -28.47 -5.95 15.04
CA GLY A 142 -28.71 -7.38 15.29
C GLY A 142 -29.81 -7.98 14.42
N ARG A 143 -30.11 -7.36 13.27
CA ARG A 143 -31.06 -7.92 12.29
C ARG A 143 -30.32 -8.82 11.30
N ALA A 144 -31.07 -9.79 10.74
CA ALA A 144 -30.63 -10.84 9.80
C ALA A 144 -29.21 -10.65 9.25
N LEU A 145 -28.27 -11.47 9.75
CA LEU A 145 -26.81 -11.41 9.47
C LEU A 145 -26.48 -11.11 8.00
N THR A 146 -27.25 -11.61 7.06
CA THR A 146 -27.07 -11.43 5.61
C THR A 146 -27.21 -9.98 5.14
N ARG A 147 -28.11 -9.18 5.71
CA ARG A 147 -28.34 -7.78 5.25
C ARG A 147 -27.22 -6.84 5.68
N GLU A 148 -26.85 -6.89 6.96
CA GLU A 148 -25.72 -6.11 7.48
C GLU A 148 -24.42 -6.50 6.75
N GLN A 149 -24.22 -7.79 6.46
CA GLN A 149 -23.10 -8.27 5.65
C GLN A 149 -23.12 -7.74 4.21
N ASN A 150 -24.29 -7.71 3.54
CA ASN A 150 -24.39 -7.17 2.18
C ASN A 150 -24.08 -5.67 2.15
N ALA A 151 -24.58 -4.89 3.12
CA ALA A 151 -24.26 -3.47 3.24
C ALA A 151 -22.76 -3.23 3.44
N LEU A 152 -22.09 -4.02 4.31
CA LEU A 152 -20.64 -3.96 4.52
C LEU A 152 -19.86 -4.31 3.25
N LYS A 153 -20.25 -5.35 2.52
CA LYS A 153 -19.60 -5.74 1.25
C LYS A 153 -19.82 -4.69 0.17
N ALA A 154 -21.04 -4.16 0.03
CA ALA A 154 -21.34 -3.12 -0.94
C ALA A 154 -20.52 -1.86 -0.65
N ARG A 155 -20.44 -1.44 0.61
CA ARG A 155 -19.61 -0.31 1.02
C ARG A 155 -18.13 -0.55 0.78
N HIS A 156 -17.62 -1.77 1.00
CA HIS A 156 -16.26 -2.14 0.62
C HIS A 156 -16.03 -1.94 -0.89
N VAL A 157 -16.93 -2.44 -1.73
CA VAL A 157 -16.84 -2.27 -3.19
C VAL A 157 -16.86 -0.80 -3.59
N VAL A 158 -17.71 0.03 -2.96
CA VAL A 158 -17.72 1.49 -3.17
C VAL A 158 -16.36 2.09 -2.85
N ARG A 159 -15.75 1.73 -1.72
CA ARG A 159 -14.42 2.23 -1.32
C ARG A 159 -13.33 1.79 -2.30
N CYS A 160 -13.35 0.55 -2.77
CA CYS A 160 -12.43 0.08 -3.81
C CYS A 160 -12.60 0.89 -5.10
N GLN A 161 -13.83 1.18 -5.50
CA GLN A 161 -14.14 1.98 -6.69
C GLN A 161 -13.64 3.43 -6.54
N GLU A 162 -13.81 4.07 -5.38
CA GLU A 162 -13.31 5.42 -5.10
C GLU A 162 -11.78 5.53 -5.22
N PHE A 163 -11.06 4.44 -4.96
CA PHE A 163 -9.59 4.39 -5.09
C PHE A 163 -9.09 3.87 -6.43
N THR A 164 -10.00 3.41 -7.28
CA THR A 164 -9.65 2.92 -8.60
C THR A 164 -9.43 4.09 -9.55
N ALA A 165 -8.26 4.10 -10.20
CA ALA A 165 -7.90 5.11 -11.19
C ALA A 165 -7.26 4.45 -12.41
N TYR A 166 -7.38 5.09 -13.57
CA TYR A 166 -6.72 4.62 -14.78
C TYR A 166 -5.23 4.95 -14.74
N ASP A 167 -4.41 3.91 -14.76
CA ASP A 167 -2.96 4.03 -14.89
C ASP A 167 -2.58 4.04 -16.38
N PRO A 168 -2.08 5.17 -16.93
CA PRO A 168 -1.75 5.28 -18.35
C PRO A 168 -0.57 4.39 -18.76
N LYS A 169 0.35 4.06 -17.83
CA LYS A 169 1.52 3.23 -18.10
C LYS A 169 1.12 1.77 -18.26
N ARG A 170 0.23 1.30 -17.38
CA ARG A 170 -0.29 -0.07 -17.38
C ARG A 170 -1.46 -0.28 -18.34
N ARG A 171 -2.10 0.82 -18.79
CA ARG A 171 -3.32 0.83 -19.61
C ARG A 171 -4.46 0.06 -18.95
N ASP A 172 -4.57 0.21 -17.63
CA ASP A 172 -5.51 -0.56 -16.82
C ASP A 172 -6.05 0.29 -15.67
N LEU A 173 -7.23 -0.08 -15.17
CA LEU A 173 -7.80 0.48 -13.95
C LEU A 173 -7.17 -0.24 -12.75
N ILE A 174 -6.46 0.50 -11.91
CA ILE A 174 -5.85 -0.07 -10.70
C ILE A 174 -6.38 0.62 -9.46
N CYS A 175 -6.49 -0.13 -8.37
CA CYS A 175 -6.69 0.48 -7.07
C CYS A 175 -5.38 1.11 -6.60
N THR A 176 -5.44 2.39 -6.25
CA THR A 176 -4.28 3.21 -5.89
C THR A 176 -3.96 3.22 -4.40
N ARG A 177 -4.82 2.59 -3.59
CA ARG A 177 -4.75 2.52 -2.12
C ARG A 177 -5.01 1.08 -1.69
N LEU A 178 -4.67 0.72 -0.44
CA LEU A 178 -4.85 -0.64 0.04
C LEU A 178 -6.31 -1.09 -0.12
N SER A 179 -6.52 -2.02 -1.04
CA SER A 179 -7.74 -2.78 -1.22
C SER A 179 -7.31 -4.21 -1.52
N HIS A 180 -7.49 -5.11 -0.57
CA HIS A 180 -7.18 -6.52 -0.77
C HIS A 180 -8.47 -7.31 -0.70
N ASP A 181 -8.65 -8.29 -1.60
CA ASP A 181 -9.84 -9.14 -1.66
C ASP A 181 -10.13 -9.92 -0.37
N TYR A 182 -9.13 -10.07 0.51
CA TYR A 182 -9.30 -10.73 1.80
C TYR A 182 -9.82 -9.79 2.89
N TYR A 183 -9.81 -8.47 2.67
CA TYR A 183 -9.97 -7.48 3.74
C TYR A 183 -11.04 -6.43 3.44
N ASN A 184 -11.97 -6.24 4.37
CA ASN A 184 -13.09 -5.32 4.19
C ASN A 184 -12.72 -3.87 4.56
N ILE A 185 -12.33 -3.07 3.56
CA ILE A 185 -12.00 -1.65 3.76
C ILE A 185 -13.19 -0.68 3.93
N ALA A 186 -14.42 -1.14 4.19
CA ALA A 186 -15.62 -0.28 4.24
C ALA A 186 -15.48 0.90 5.22
N PHE A 187 -14.90 0.67 6.39
CA PHE A 187 -14.68 1.70 7.42
C PHE A 187 -13.20 1.89 7.74
N PHE A 188 -12.32 1.37 6.90
CA PHE A 188 -10.89 1.53 7.10
C PHE A 188 -10.48 2.97 6.81
N ASP A 189 -9.89 3.61 7.82
CA ASP A 189 -9.20 4.88 7.66
C ASP A 189 -7.78 4.62 7.14
N HIS A 190 -7.61 4.88 5.84
CA HIS A 190 -6.33 4.76 5.14
C HIS A 190 -5.33 5.85 5.51
N ASP A 191 -5.73 6.97 6.12
CA ASP A 191 -4.82 8.07 6.47
C ASP A 191 -4.42 8.03 7.96
N GLN A 192 -5.06 7.17 8.75
CA GLN A 192 -4.70 6.97 10.15
C GLN A 192 -3.27 6.41 10.28
N GLU A 193 -2.44 7.17 11.01
CA GLU A 193 -1.09 6.76 11.39
C GLU A 193 -1.09 5.71 12.50
N SER A 194 -0.11 4.80 12.45
CA SER A 194 0.08 3.81 13.52
C SER A 194 0.42 4.52 14.82
N ARG A 195 -0.34 4.23 15.88
CA ARG A 195 -0.07 4.72 17.24
C ARG A 195 0.80 3.75 18.03
N ILE A 196 1.23 2.67 17.38
CA ILE A 196 1.96 1.60 18.03
C ILE A 196 3.41 2.04 18.24
N ALA A 197 3.76 2.25 19.50
CA ALA A 197 5.12 2.57 19.90
C ALA A 197 6.04 1.34 19.84
N ARG A 198 7.35 1.63 19.92
CA ARG A 198 8.43 0.66 20.07
C ARG A 198 8.18 -0.30 21.23
N GLY A 199 8.74 -1.49 21.11
CA GLY A 199 8.65 -2.47 22.18
C GLY A 199 9.46 -2.08 23.42
N PRO A 200 9.33 -2.88 24.50
CA PRO A 200 10.07 -2.63 25.73
C PRO A 200 11.59 -2.80 25.52
N PRO A 201 12.42 -2.18 26.37
CA PRO A 201 13.86 -2.38 26.38
C PRO A 201 14.21 -3.87 26.46
N LEU A 202 15.20 -4.30 25.67
CA LEU A 202 15.53 -5.73 25.51
C LEU A 202 15.78 -6.43 26.85
N GLY A 203 16.53 -5.78 27.76
CA GLY A 203 16.85 -6.32 29.08
C GLY A 203 15.68 -6.40 30.07
N SER A 204 14.52 -5.80 29.74
CA SER A 204 13.31 -5.84 30.58
C SER A 204 12.33 -6.97 30.22
N ILE A 205 12.58 -7.67 29.12
CA ILE A 205 11.71 -8.75 28.64
C ILE A 205 11.98 -10.00 29.47
N ALA A 206 11.00 -10.41 30.30
CA ALA A 206 11.08 -11.64 31.08
C ALA A 206 10.80 -12.86 30.18
N GLY A 207 11.76 -13.78 30.08
CA GLY A 207 11.67 -15.00 29.25
C GLY A 207 12.48 -14.91 27.96
N SER A 208 12.41 -15.95 27.13
CA SER A 208 13.11 -15.96 25.84
C SER A 208 12.39 -15.07 24.83
N ILE A 209 13.12 -14.19 24.14
CA ILE A 209 12.58 -13.46 22.97
C ILE A 209 12.09 -14.42 21.89
N LEU A 210 12.56 -15.67 21.86
CA LEU A 210 12.03 -16.68 20.95
C LEU A 210 10.53 -16.96 21.16
N ASP A 211 10.01 -16.74 22.38
CA ASP A 211 8.61 -17.01 22.71
C ASP A 211 7.70 -15.82 22.34
N TRP A 212 8.19 -14.59 22.51
CA TRP A 212 7.39 -13.35 22.39
C TRP A 212 7.75 -12.46 21.19
N GLY A 213 8.93 -12.64 20.61
CA GLY A 213 9.42 -11.86 19.47
C GLY A 213 8.78 -12.28 18.17
N VAL A 214 8.60 -11.32 17.26
CA VAL A 214 8.23 -11.65 15.87
C VAL A 214 9.34 -12.50 15.25
N ARG A 215 8.98 -13.43 14.37
CA ARG A 215 9.99 -14.27 13.69
C ARG A 215 10.71 -13.54 12.57
N SER A 216 10.10 -12.50 12.02
CA SER A 216 10.52 -11.87 10.79
C SER A 216 10.12 -10.39 10.81
N SER A 217 11.05 -9.52 10.42
CA SER A 217 10.82 -8.10 10.17
C SER A 217 11.45 -7.69 8.85
N LEU A 218 11.17 -6.46 8.43
CA LEU A 218 11.69 -5.87 7.21
C LEU A 218 12.43 -4.56 7.50
N ASN A 219 13.68 -4.49 7.07
CA ASN A 219 14.38 -3.23 6.89
C ASN A 219 14.07 -2.68 5.50
N ILE A 220 13.72 -1.40 5.42
CA ILE A 220 13.75 -0.68 4.14
C ILE A 220 15.17 -0.14 3.96
N ILE A 221 15.85 -0.51 2.89
CA ILE A 221 17.22 -0.06 2.62
C ILE A 221 17.19 1.25 1.84
N LEU A 222 16.45 1.28 0.73
CA LEU A 222 16.29 2.48 -0.10
C LEU A 222 14.95 2.52 -0.82
N LEU A 223 14.57 3.73 -1.22
CA LEU A 223 13.54 4.02 -2.21
C LEU A 223 14.19 4.78 -3.36
N LYS A 224 14.08 4.26 -4.58
CA LYS A 224 14.72 4.84 -5.76
C LYS A 224 13.77 4.85 -6.95
N VAL A 225 13.85 5.90 -7.75
CA VAL A 225 13.19 5.94 -9.06
C VAL A 225 14.09 5.20 -10.03
N SER A 226 13.74 3.96 -10.37
CA SER A 226 14.53 3.11 -11.27
C SER A 226 14.31 3.49 -12.74
N GLU A 227 13.14 4.00 -13.08
CA GLU A 227 12.82 4.54 -14.41
C GLU A 227 11.96 5.80 -14.29
N SER A 228 12.21 6.77 -15.17
CA SER A 228 11.43 8.00 -15.25
C SER A 228 11.17 8.36 -16.71
N GLU A 229 9.91 8.64 -17.04
CA GLU A 229 9.52 9.23 -18.34
C GLU A 229 9.75 10.75 -18.37
N VAL A 230 10.18 11.33 -17.25
CA VAL A 230 10.55 12.74 -17.12
C VAL A 230 12.06 12.86 -16.97
N GLY A 231 12.65 13.81 -17.69
CA GLY A 231 14.09 14.08 -17.63
C GLY A 231 14.54 14.62 -16.27
N TYR A 232 15.80 14.39 -15.94
CA TYR A 232 16.44 14.95 -14.74
C TYR A 232 16.98 16.37 -15.03
N PRO A 233 17.03 17.26 -14.02
CA PRO A 233 16.51 17.08 -12.67
C PRO A 233 14.99 17.31 -12.61
N PHE A 234 14.31 16.69 -11.63
CA PHE A 234 12.90 16.97 -11.34
C PHE A 234 12.63 17.08 -9.84
N SER A 235 11.57 17.80 -9.48
CA SER A 235 11.12 18.01 -8.10
C SER A 235 9.99 17.05 -7.77
N VAL A 236 10.16 16.19 -6.75
CA VAL A 236 9.21 15.16 -6.34
C VAL A 236 8.70 15.37 -4.91
N PHE A 237 7.41 15.18 -4.71
CA PHE A 237 6.75 15.27 -3.41
C PHE A 237 5.60 14.25 -3.33
N GLY A 238 4.99 14.11 -2.16
CA GLY A 238 3.94 13.12 -1.90
C GLY A 238 4.32 12.17 -0.79
N THR A 239 3.83 10.94 -0.85
CA THR A 239 3.95 9.95 0.23
C THR A 239 4.34 8.57 -0.28
N VAL A 240 5.19 7.88 0.48
CA VAL A 240 5.35 6.43 0.42
C VAL A 240 5.07 5.88 1.81
N ILE A 241 4.13 4.95 1.91
CA ILE A 241 3.62 4.39 3.16
C ILE A 241 3.88 2.89 3.14
N ALA A 242 4.51 2.37 4.20
CA ALA A 242 4.46 0.95 4.49
C ALA A 242 3.25 0.64 5.39
N ARG A 243 2.63 -0.52 5.17
CA ARG A 243 1.60 -1.08 6.05
C ARG A 243 1.96 -2.52 6.34
N ASP A 244 2.14 -2.82 7.61
CA ASP A 244 2.37 -4.17 8.09
C ASP A 244 1.18 -4.72 8.87
N GLU A 245 1.28 -5.98 9.23
CA GLU A 245 0.17 -6.75 9.81
C GLU A 245 -0.04 -6.50 11.31
N VAL A 246 0.61 -5.47 11.87
CA VAL A 246 0.42 -5.09 13.26
C VAL A 246 -0.87 -4.27 13.44
N ASP A 247 -1.14 -3.33 12.53
CA ASP A 247 -2.38 -2.54 12.52
C ASP A 247 -2.75 -2.02 11.11
N TYR A 248 -1.92 -2.29 10.09
CA TYR A 248 -2.02 -1.80 8.72
C TYR A 248 -2.12 -0.27 8.60
N LYS A 249 -1.84 0.48 9.67
CA LYS A 249 -1.89 1.93 9.68
C LYS A 249 -0.65 2.52 9.03
N CYS A 250 -0.70 3.81 8.73
CA CYS A 250 0.37 4.44 7.96
C CYS A 250 1.68 4.42 8.74
N LEU A 251 2.71 3.83 8.13
CA LEU A 251 4.11 3.99 8.51
C LEU A 251 4.80 4.72 7.36
N TYR A 252 4.92 6.04 7.47
CA TYR A 252 5.51 6.86 6.41
C TYR A 252 6.99 6.52 6.23
N LEU A 253 7.35 6.10 5.02
CA LEU A 253 8.72 5.92 4.56
C LEU A 253 9.24 7.16 3.82
N PHE A 254 8.34 7.93 3.20
CA PHE A 254 8.62 9.21 2.58
C PHE A 254 7.38 10.10 2.72
N ARG A 255 7.55 11.36 3.11
CA ARG A 255 6.46 12.33 3.19
C ARG A 255 7.00 13.74 2.98
N ARG A 256 6.68 14.33 1.84
CA ARG A 256 7.04 15.72 1.51
C ARG A 256 5.85 16.45 0.92
N GLU A 257 5.66 17.69 1.35
CA GLU A 257 4.69 18.59 0.73
C GLU A 257 5.30 19.26 -0.51
N LYS A 258 4.46 19.82 -1.38
CA LYS A 258 4.88 20.53 -2.59
C LYS A 258 5.94 21.61 -2.33
N LYS A 259 5.83 22.33 -1.20
CA LYS A 259 6.77 23.41 -0.81
C LYS A 259 8.15 22.92 -0.34
N ASP A 260 8.26 21.64 0.01
CA ASP A 260 9.47 20.97 0.51
C ASP A 260 9.76 19.73 -0.36
N ALA A 261 9.50 19.86 -1.66
CA ALA A 261 9.74 18.79 -2.62
C ALA A 261 11.25 18.49 -2.71
N GLN A 262 11.59 17.22 -2.88
CA GLN A 262 12.96 16.78 -3.05
C GLN A 262 13.36 16.90 -4.53
N ILE A 263 14.54 17.45 -4.80
CA ILE A 263 15.10 17.47 -6.15
C ILE A 263 15.87 16.17 -6.39
N ILE A 264 15.51 15.45 -7.44
CA ILE A 264 16.20 14.26 -7.93
C ILE A 264 17.04 14.68 -9.14
N LYS A 265 18.36 14.59 -9.03
CA LYS A 265 19.32 15.08 -10.03
C LYS A 265 19.76 14.02 -11.02
N SER A 266 19.69 12.75 -10.63
CA SER A 266 20.15 11.63 -11.45
C SER A 266 19.38 10.35 -11.13
N MET A 267 19.59 9.30 -11.92
CA MET A 267 19.04 7.97 -11.61
C MET A 267 19.62 7.39 -10.32
N ASP A 268 20.77 7.85 -9.83
CA ASP A 268 21.40 7.29 -8.62
C ASP A 268 20.93 7.94 -7.33
N ASP A 269 20.19 9.04 -7.44
CA ASP A 269 19.60 9.73 -6.31
C ASP A 269 18.48 8.89 -5.68
N MET A 270 18.45 8.86 -4.34
CA MET A 270 17.45 8.13 -3.55
C MET A 270 16.46 9.11 -2.90
N LEU A 271 15.22 8.66 -2.69
CA LEU A 271 14.28 9.42 -1.87
C LEU A 271 14.77 9.41 -0.42
N ILE A 272 14.78 10.59 0.22
CA ILE A 272 15.20 10.73 1.61
C ILE A 272 14.11 10.14 2.50
N LEU A 273 14.41 8.96 3.05
CA LEU A 273 13.48 8.20 3.87
C LEU A 273 13.24 8.85 5.23
N THR A 274 12.03 8.70 5.75
CA THR A 274 11.65 9.10 7.12
C THR A 274 11.80 7.96 8.12
N ASP A 275 12.01 8.29 9.39
CA ASP A 275 12.11 7.32 10.47
C ASP A 275 10.73 6.70 10.75
N PRO A 276 10.54 5.38 10.57
CA PRO A 276 9.31 4.76 11.03
C PRO A 276 9.27 4.78 12.57
N PRO A 277 8.09 4.88 13.18
CA PRO A 277 7.96 4.92 14.65
C PRO A 277 8.48 3.63 15.32
N ARG A 278 8.54 2.53 14.57
CA ARG A 278 8.98 1.18 14.97
C ARG A 278 9.43 0.37 13.75
N GLY A 279 10.08 -0.77 13.99
CA GLY A 279 10.38 -1.76 12.96
C GLY A 279 9.13 -2.33 12.29
N LEU A 280 9.24 -2.66 10.99
CA LEU A 280 8.18 -3.28 10.20
C LEU A 280 8.12 -4.77 10.47
N VAL A 281 6.96 -5.27 10.88
CA VAL A 281 6.75 -6.71 11.09
C VAL A 281 6.39 -7.37 9.77
N LEU A 282 6.99 -8.52 9.47
CA LEU A 282 6.65 -9.30 8.27
C LEU A 282 6.19 -10.69 8.72
N LEU A 283 4.89 -10.88 8.91
CA LEU A 283 4.33 -12.21 9.22
C LEU A 283 4.15 -12.98 7.91
N ASP A 284 3.35 -12.44 7.01
CA ASP A 284 3.03 -12.94 5.67
C ASP A 284 3.25 -11.87 4.58
N GLU A 285 2.82 -10.63 4.79
CA GLU A 285 2.85 -9.60 3.73
C GLU A 285 2.98 -8.17 4.27
N VAL A 286 3.80 -7.35 3.59
CA VAL A 286 3.89 -5.90 3.83
C VAL A 286 3.47 -5.17 2.57
N PHE A 287 2.56 -4.19 2.69
CA PHE A 287 2.11 -3.36 1.58
C PHE A 287 2.87 -2.05 1.55
N PHE A 288 3.17 -1.58 0.34
CA PHE A 288 3.70 -0.26 0.07
C PHE A 288 2.70 0.51 -0.77
N GLU A 289 2.12 1.56 -0.20
CA GLU A 289 1.33 2.54 -0.95
C GLU A 289 2.22 3.68 -1.38
N ILE A 290 2.29 3.93 -2.68
CA ILE A 290 3.09 4.98 -3.28
C ILE A 290 2.12 5.99 -3.91
N ASP A 291 2.25 7.26 -3.55
CA ASP A 291 1.56 8.39 -4.19
C ASP A 291 2.54 9.56 -4.29
N LEU A 292 3.30 9.55 -5.37
CA LEU A 292 4.31 10.55 -5.70
C LEU A 292 3.84 11.44 -6.83
N LYS A 293 4.16 12.72 -6.72
CA LYS A 293 3.80 13.77 -7.67
C LYS A 293 5.02 14.60 -8.02
N ILE A 294 5.00 15.17 -9.22
CA ILE A 294 6.03 16.09 -9.70
C ILE A 294 5.40 17.41 -10.17
N GLU A 295 6.24 18.44 -10.28
CA GLU A 295 5.89 19.68 -10.98
C GLU A 295 6.40 19.67 -12.42
N ARG A 296 5.58 20.15 -13.34
CA ARG A 296 6.00 20.49 -14.71
C ARG A 296 6.22 21.98 -14.89
N ASP A 297 6.86 22.34 -15.99
CA ASP A 297 6.98 23.72 -16.46
C ASP A 297 5.62 24.43 -16.43
N GLY A 298 5.55 25.57 -15.75
CA GLY A 298 4.31 26.32 -15.52
C GLY A 298 3.59 25.99 -14.20
N GLY A 299 4.17 25.16 -13.32
CA GLY A 299 3.68 24.93 -11.95
C GLY A 299 2.55 23.91 -11.80
N ALA A 300 2.18 23.25 -12.90
CA ALA A 300 1.17 22.19 -12.90
C ALA A 300 1.69 20.94 -12.18
N THR A 301 0.87 20.38 -11.30
CA THR A 301 1.17 19.14 -10.58
C THR A 301 0.65 17.93 -11.35
N MET A 302 1.46 16.88 -11.45
CA MET A 302 1.08 15.61 -12.08
C MET A 302 1.42 14.44 -11.17
N ASP A 303 0.58 13.40 -11.25
CA ASP A 303 0.87 12.10 -10.65
C ASP A 303 2.07 11.46 -11.37
N PHE A 304 3.07 11.05 -10.59
CA PHE A 304 4.35 10.54 -11.07
C PHE A 304 4.48 9.02 -10.87
N SER A 305 4.07 8.54 -9.69
CA SER A 305 3.97 7.13 -9.34
C SER A 305 2.81 6.96 -8.38
N LYS A 306 1.89 6.05 -8.65
CA LYS A 306 0.69 5.91 -7.82
C LYS A 306 0.18 4.48 -7.79
N GLY A 307 0.08 3.86 -6.63
CA GLY A 307 -0.35 2.46 -6.57
C GLY A 307 0.03 1.76 -5.28
N VAL A 308 -0.35 0.49 -5.22
CA VAL A 308 0.03 -0.41 -4.12
C VAL A 308 0.80 -1.59 -4.68
N ILE A 309 1.91 -1.90 -4.04
CA ILE A 309 2.66 -3.14 -4.24
C ILE A 309 2.81 -3.84 -2.90
N SER A 310 3.08 -5.14 -2.94
CA SER A 310 3.25 -5.93 -1.73
C SER A 310 4.48 -6.81 -1.79
N LEU A 311 5.04 -7.03 -0.61
CA LEU A 311 6.12 -7.97 -0.36
C LEU A 311 5.54 -9.15 0.40
N ILE A 312 5.50 -10.32 -0.25
CA ILE A 312 4.99 -11.55 0.34
C ILE A 312 6.17 -12.38 0.84
N ARG A 313 6.16 -12.72 2.13
CA ARG A 313 7.20 -13.50 2.80
C ARG A 313 7.45 -14.84 2.13
N ALA A 314 6.40 -15.55 1.71
CA ALA A 314 6.53 -16.84 1.02
C ALA A 314 7.26 -16.75 -0.33
N ARG A 315 7.44 -15.55 -0.89
CA ARG A 315 8.20 -15.30 -2.11
C ARG A 315 9.64 -14.86 -1.85
N LEU A 316 10.06 -14.76 -0.58
CA LEU A 316 11.44 -14.43 -0.24
C LEU A 316 12.38 -15.54 -0.71
N PRO A 317 13.51 -15.19 -1.38
CA PRO A 317 14.52 -16.18 -1.73
C PRO A 317 15.07 -16.85 -0.47
N VAL A 318 15.29 -18.16 -0.54
CA VAL A 318 15.84 -18.93 0.60
C VAL A 318 17.31 -18.56 0.88
N ASP A 319 18.02 -18.09 -0.15
CA ASP A 319 19.46 -17.83 -0.17
C ASP A 319 19.82 -16.34 -0.12
N ARG A 320 18.85 -15.43 -0.25
CA ARG A 320 19.08 -13.97 -0.21
C ARG A 320 18.26 -13.32 0.89
N GLN A 321 18.92 -12.43 1.63
CA GLN A 321 18.26 -11.61 2.65
C GLN A 321 17.63 -10.35 2.05
N THR A 322 18.03 -9.93 0.85
CA THR A 322 17.57 -8.69 0.21
C THR A 322 16.64 -8.96 -0.97
N MET A 323 15.66 -8.08 -1.15
CA MET A 323 14.68 -8.16 -2.23
C MET A 323 14.20 -6.77 -2.64
N THR A 324 14.08 -6.57 -3.95
CA THR A 324 13.45 -5.38 -4.52
C THR A 324 12.02 -5.69 -4.92
N VAL A 325 11.08 -4.87 -4.46
CA VAL A 325 9.73 -4.80 -5.03
C VAL A 325 9.62 -3.51 -5.84
N ASN A 326 8.95 -3.58 -6.99
CA ASN A 326 8.88 -2.49 -7.96
C ASN A 326 7.42 -2.13 -8.26
N LEU A 327 7.11 -0.83 -8.27
CA LEU A 327 5.87 -0.28 -8.81
C LEU A 327 6.16 0.44 -10.13
N CYS A 328 5.80 -0.20 -11.25
CA CYS A 328 5.78 0.42 -12.57
C CYS A 328 4.41 1.04 -12.82
N SER A 329 4.32 2.37 -12.76
CA SER A 329 3.03 3.07 -12.68
C SER A 329 3.12 4.56 -13.05
N TRP A 330 2.11 5.10 -13.74
CA TRP A 330 2.02 6.49 -14.20
C TRP A 330 3.19 6.93 -15.10
N LEU A 331 4.19 7.63 -14.56
CA LEU A 331 5.30 8.21 -15.33
C LEU A 331 6.66 7.63 -14.88
N SER A 332 6.65 6.61 -14.03
CA SER A 332 7.87 6.12 -13.39
C SER A 332 7.81 4.63 -13.05
N SER A 333 8.97 4.13 -12.62
CA SER A 333 9.12 2.85 -11.93
C SER A 333 9.85 3.14 -10.62
N VAL A 334 9.27 2.73 -9.49
CA VAL A 334 9.82 2.99 -8.15
C VAL A 334 10.19 1.67 -7.49
N ASP A 335 11.46 1.55 -7.10
CA ASP A 335 12.02 0.40 -6.42
C ASP A 335 12.02 0.62 -4.91
N VAL A 336 11.55 -0.39 -4.18
CA VAL A 336 11.70 -0.51 -2.72
C VAL A 336 12.63 -1.69 -2.46
N LEU A 337 13.87 -1.40 -2.10
CA LEU A 337 14.84 -2.41 -1.71
C LEU A 337 14.69 -2.67 -0.21
N CYS A 338 14.47 -3.94 0.13
CA CYS A 338 14.20 -4.37 1.48
C CYS A 338 15.16 -5.49 1.90
N GLU A 339 15.46 -5.57 3.19
CA GLU A 339 16.16 -6.68 3.81
C GLU A 339 15.23 -7.39 4.80
N HIS A 340 15.06 -8.69 4.62
CA HIS A 340 14.40 -9.56 5.56
C HIS A 340 15.33 -9.89 6.73
N VAL A 341 14.85 -9.63 7.94
CA VAL A 341 15.60 -9.86 9.18
C VAL A 341 14.89 -10.94 9.98
N GLU A 342 15.54 -12.10 10.11
CA GLU A 342 15.05 -13.21 10.93
C GLU A 342 15.36 -12.99 12.42
N GLN A 343 14.39 -13.29 13.28
CA GLN A 343 14.45 -13.10 14.73
C GLN A 343 14.97 -11.70 15.12
N PRO A 344 14.30 -10.63 14.68
CA PRO A 344 14.81 -9.28 14.80
C PRO A 344 14.74 -8.73 16.23
N VAL A 345 15.75 -7.93 16.56
CA VAL A 345 15.71 -6.92 17.63
C VAL A 345 15.80 -5.53 17.00
N GLU A 346 15.18 -4.54 17.63
CA GLU A 346 15.15 -3.18 17.13
C GLU A 346 16.29 -2.38 17.76
N ALA A 347 17.12 -1.76 16.92
CA ALA A 347 18.15 -0.81 17.31
C ALA A 347 17.69 0.60 16.98
N THR A 348 17.74 1.50 17.96
CA THR A 348 17.54 2.93 17.76
C THR A 348 18.89 3.64 17.87
N VAL A 349 19.35 4.23 16.77
CA VAL A 349 20.61 4.97 16.70
C VAL A 349 20.41 6.45 17.06
N GLY A 350 21.31 6.99 17.86
CA GLY A 350 21.46 8.42 18.14
C GLY A 350 22.91 8.85 17.96
N ILE A 351 23.11 10.04 17.40
CA ILE A 351 24.45 10.61 17.20
C ILE A 351 24.44 12.04 17.71
N THR A 352 25.44 12.40 18.51
CA THR A 352 25.58 13.73 19.12
C THR A 352 26.99 14.25 18.93
N SER A 353 27.14 15.45 18.40
CA SER A 353 28.43 16.15 18.37
C SER A 353 28.73 16.70 19.77
N LEU A 354 29.84 16.26 20.38
CA LEU A 354 30.23 16.64 21.73
C LEU A 354 31.21 17.83 21.75
N LYS A 355 32.22 17.80 20.89
CA LYS A 355 33.29 18.82 20.86
C LYS A 355 33.74 19.09 19.44
N GLY A 356 34.13 20.35 19.17
CA GLY A 356 34.78 20.78 17.93
C GLY A 356 33.91 20.66 16.67
N PRO A 357 34.32 21.31 15.56
CA PRO A 357 33.73 21.05 14.25
C PRO A 357 33.93 19.57 13.90
N CYS A 358 32.83 18.86 13.66
CA CYS A 358 32.85 17.46 13.25
C CYS A 358 32.59 17.42 11.74
N ASN A 359 33.57 16.92 10.98
CA ASN A 359 33.45 16.71 9.54
C ASN A 359 32.63 15.45 9.25
N LEU A 360 31.42 15.33 9.80
CA LEU A 360 30.56 14.16 9.55
C LEU A 360 29.73 14.41 8.29
N GLY A 361 30.04 13.69 7.21
CA GLY A 361 29.33 13.77 5.94
C GLY A 361 28.26 12.71 5.76
N GLY A 362 28.24 11.66 6.58
CA GLY A 362 27.26 10.59 6.42
C GLY A 362 27.26 9.58 7.55
N VAL A 363 26.14 8.90 7.72
CA VAL A 363 25.98 7.80 8.65
C VAL A 363 25.26 6.68 7.92
N CYS A 364 25.89 5.52 7.85
CA CYS A 364 25.25 4.32 7.33
C CYS A 364 25.46 3.14 8.27
N VAL A 365 24.51 2.21 8.26
CA VAL A 365 24.46 1.09 9.19
C VAL A 365 24.08 -0.21 8.48
N TRP A 366 24.54 -1.33 9.02
CA TRP A 366 24.22 -2.67 8.55
C TRP A 366 24.42 -3.70 9.67
N ALA A 367 23.84 -4.89 9.52
CA ALA A 367 24.09 -5.99 10.45
C ALA A 367 25.45 -6.68 10.14
N ASP A 368 26.19 -7.08 11.16
CA ASP A 368 27.49 -7.73 10.97
C ASP A 368 27.36 -9.07 10.20
N GLY A 369 28.18 -9.20 9.16
CA GLY A 369 28.12 -10.26 8.15
C GLY A 369 27.27 -9.93 6.92
N ASN A 370 26.58 -8.79 6.86
CA ASN A 370 25.86 -8.31 5.69
C ASN A 370 26.55 -7.05 5.11
N TYR A 371 27.56 -7.24 4.25
CA TYR A 371 28.42 -6.15 3.78
C TYR A 371 27.93 -5.45 2.50
N GLU A 372 26.91 -6.00 1.83
CA GLU A 372 26.54 -5.59 0.47
C GLU A 372 25.57 -4.40 0.45
N GLU A 373 24.65 -4.29 1.42
CA GLU A 373 23.60 -3.28 1.38
C GLU A 373 23.48 -2.53 2.72
N ARG A 374 23.70 -1.20 2.68
CA ARG A 374 23.78 -0.35 3.87
C ARG A 374 22.57 0.57 3.95
N ILE A 375 22.02 0.72 5.14
CA ILE A 375 20.93 1.65 5.42
C ILE A 375 21.53 3.02 5.71
N ILE A 376 21.18 4.03 4.93
CA ILE A 376 21.63 5.40 5.13
C ILE A 376 20.73 6.06 6.18
N LEU A 377 21.33 6.50 7.29
CA LEU A 377 20.64 7.24 8.36
C LEU A 377 20.80 8.75 8.21
N TYR A 378 21.91 9.19 7.60
CA TYR A 378 22.25 10.59 7.39
C TYR A 378 23.19 10.73 6.20
N SER A 379 23.00 11.77 5.39
CA SER A 379 23.91 12.17 4.33
C SER A 379 23.88 13.69 4.23
N SER A 380 25.04 14.31 4.21
CA SER A 380 25.19 15.74 3.96
C SER A 380 26.50 16.01 3.23
N ASP A 381 26.46 17.03 2.38
CA ASP A 381 27.62 17.56 1.68
C ASP A 381 28.20 18.78 2.43
N SER A 382 27.76 19.04 3.66
CA SER A 382 28.16 20.20 4.46
C SER A 382 28.53 19.80 5.88
N CYS A 383 29.56 20.45 6.44
CA CYS A 383 29.98 20.21 7.82
C CYS A 383 28.89 20.62 8.81
N LEU A 384 28.72 19.82 9.86
CA LEU A 384 27.73 20.07 10.91
C LEU A 384 28.18 21.20 11.85
N ALA A 385 27.23 22.03 12.25
CA ALA A 385 27.43 22.99 13.34
C ALA A 385 27.63 22.25 14.68
N VAL A 386 28.52 22.76 15.53
CA VAL A 386 28.96 22.13 16.78
C VAL A 386 27.88 22.14 17.86
N GLY A 387 27.80 21.06 18.65
CA GLY A 387 27.18 21.08 19.98
C GLY A 387 25.73 20.60 20.08
N GLY A 388 25.29 19.71 19.19
CA GLY A 388 23.91 19.20 19.21
C GLY A 388 23.74 17.81 18.60
N PRO A 389 22.53 17.23 18.73
CA PRO A 389 22.17 15.97 18.09
C PRO A 389 22.19 16.11 16.57
N VAL A 390 22.72 15.09 15.89
CA VAL A 390 22.71 15.02 14.43
C VAL A 390 21.29 14.68 13.96
N PRO A 391 20.71 15.43 12.99
CA PRO A 391 19.37 15.19 12.49
C PRO A 391 19.36 13.98 11.56
N LEU A 392 19.39 12.78 12.13
CA LEU A 392 19.26 11.54 11.37
C LEU A 392 17.86 11.49 10.73
N ALA A 393 17.82 11.21 9.43
CA ALA A 393 16.56 11.01 8.71
C ALA A 393 15.86 9.73 9.19
N ARG A 394 16.66 8.75 9.62
CA ARG A 394 16.23 7.46 10.19
C ARG A 394 17.07 7.08 11.39
N ARG A 395 16.45 6.38 12.33
CA ARG A 395 17.08 5.94 13.58
C ARG A 395 16.79 4.47 13.87
N VAL A 396 15.67 3.95 13.39
CA VAL A 396 15.21 2.60 13.66
C VAL A 396 15.72 1.62 12.61
N VAL A 397 16.36 0.54 13.08
CA VAL A 397 16.89 -0.56 12.27
C VAL A 397 16.62 -1.89 12.96
N ALA A 398 16.11 -2.87 12.21
CA ALA A 398 16.04 -4.25 12.70
C ALA A 398 17.37 -4.96 12.50
N VAL A 399 17.81 -5.70 13.51
CA VAL A 399 19.07 -6.46 13.52
C VAL A 399 18.75 -7.89 13.93
N PRO A 400 19.29 -8.93 13.26
CA PRO A 400 19.05 -10.30 13.70
C PRO A 400 19.55 -10.51 15.13
N MET A 401 18.80 -11.25 15.94
CA MET A 401 19.23 -11.61 17.29
C MET A 401 20.59 -12.31 17.26
N GLY A 402 21.49 -11.92 18.17
CA GLY A 402 22.86 -12.45 18.25
C GLY A 402 23.84 -11.81 17.26
N LYS A 403 23.38 -10.93 16.36
CA LYS A 403 24.25 -10.08 15.53
C LYS A 403 24.49 -8.72 16.17
N LYS A 404 25.51 -8.03 15.67
CA LYS A 404 25.84 -6.65 16.06
C LYS A 404 25.46 -5.69 14.94
N LEU A 405 25.12 -4.46 15.31
CA LEU A 405 24.94 -3.35 14.40
C LEU A 405 26.31 -2.72 14.11
N VAL A 406 26.69 -2.65 12.85
CA VAL A 406 27.86 -1.90 12.38
C VAL A 406 27.40 -0.51 11.95
N ILE A 407 28.10 0.51 12.41
CA ILE A 407 27.81 1.93 12.17
C ILE A 407 29.05 2.56 11.58
N ARG A 408 28.97 3.03 10.34
CA ARG A 408 30.02 3.81 9.67
C ARG A 408 29.66 5.28 9.68
N LEU A 409 30.52 6.05 10.31
CA LEU A 409 30.51 7.50 10.29
C LEU A 409 31.47 7.94 9.17
N ARG A 410 30.92 8.59 8.14
CA ARG A 410 31.68 9.06 6.97
C ARG A 410 32.26 10.45 7.23
N GLY A 411 33.57 10.61 7.06
CA GLY A 411 34.25 11.91 7.12
C GLY A 411 34.02 12.77 5.86
N LEU A 412 33.89 14.10 6.02
CA LEU A 412 34.06 15.07 4.93
C LEU A 412 35.53 15.48 4.85
N THR A 413 36.05 15.54 3.64
CA THR A 413 37.35 16.17 3.35
C THR A 413 37.13 17.66 3.16
N ASP A 414 37.85 18.50 3.92
CA ASP A 414 37.84 19.94 3.70
C ASP A 414 38.67 20.30 2.46
N GLU A 415 38.15 21.09 1.52
CA GLU A 415 38.98 21.62 0.43
C GLU A 415 40.14 22.50 0.96
N SER A 416 40.03 23.05 2.17
CA SER A 416 41.11 23.79 2.82
C SER A 416 42.26 22.92 3.33
N ASP A 417 42.03 21.63 3.62
CA ASP A 417 43.10 20.69 4.00
C ASP A 417 44.00 20.36 2.79
N TYR A 418 43.44 20.46 1.59
CA TYR A 418 44.15 20.35 0.32
C TYR A 418 45.16 21.48 0.13
N VAL A 419 44.74 22.72 0.42
CA VAL A 419 45.58 23.93 0.29
C VAL A 419 46.64 24.00 1.40
N ALA A 420 46.39 23.37 2.55
CA ALA A 420 47.33 23.29 3.67
C ALA A 420 48.38 22.16 3.55
N GLY A 421 48.27 21.29 2.54
CA GLY A 421 49.21 20.19 2.29
C GLY A 421 49.17 19.07 3.35
N LEU A 422 48.04 18.92 4.04
CA LEU A 422 47.85 17.94 5.12
C LEU A 422 47.23 16.63 4.65
N THR A 423 46.73 16.56 3.41
CA THR A 423 46.21 15.34 2.76
C THR A 423 46.63 15.30 1.29
N LYS A 424 46.81 14.10 0.73
CA LYS A 424 47.14 13.91 -0.70
C LYS A 424 45.86 13.79 -1.54
N GLU A 425 45.95 14.16 -2.82
CA GLU A 425 44.92 13.95 -3.84
C GLU A 425 44.38 12.50 -3.78
N GLY A 426 43.15 12.34 -3.29
CA GLY A 426 42.46 11.04 -3.19
C GLY A 426 42.37 10.39 -1.80
N GLU A 427 42.80 11.03 -0.71
CA GLU A 427 42.52 10.54 0.66
C GLU A 427 41.12 10.98 1.14
N GLU A 428 40.16 10.05 1.14
CA GLU A 428 38.87 10.21 1.83
C GLU A 428 39.12 10.50 3.32
N GLY A 429 38.29 11.36 3.95
CA GLY A 429 38.38 11.61 5.38
C GLY A 429 38.28 10.29 6.17
N GLU A 430 39.05 10.16 7.27
CA GLU A 430 39.07 8.90 8.02
C GLU A 430 37.68 8.50 8.52
N ASP A 431 37.13 7.45 7.91
CA ASP A 431 35.87 6.88 8.33
C ASP A 431 36.03 6.11 9.63
N VAL A 432 35.09 6.32 10.54
CA VAL A 432 35.04 5.62 11.82
C VAL A 432 33.97 4.54 11.73
N VAL A 433 34.37 3.29 11.99
CA VAL A 433 33.45 2.14 12.05
C VAL A 433 33.34 1.66 13.48
N ILE A 434 32.10 1.65 13.99
CA ILE A 434 31.76 1.20 15.34
C ILE A 434 30.87 -0.03 15.21
N THR A 435 31.05 -1.02 16.07
CA THR A 435 30.20 -2.21 16.12
C THR A 435 29.62 -2.35 17.51
N MET A 436 28.30 -2.38 17.62
CA MET A 436 27.58 -2.45 18.90
C MET A 436 26.58 -3.59 18.87
N GLY A 437 26.62 -4.46 19.88
CA GLY A 437 25.65 -5.52 20.10
C GLY A 437 24.63 -5.17 21.20
N PRO A 438 23.54 -5.95 21.33
CA PRO A 438 22.53 -5.73 22.35
C PRO A 438 23.02 -5.85 23.81
N SER A 439 24.14 -6.54 24.02
CA SER A 439 24.80 -6.72 25.32
C SER A 439 25.86 -5.66 25.63
N ASP A 440 26.26 -4.86 24.65
CA ASP A 440 27.35 -3.90 24.79
C ASP A 440 26.84 -2.63 25.51
N GLU A 441 27.75 -1.78 26.01
CA GLU A 441 27.36 -0.47 26.54
C GLU A 441 26.62 0.32 25.45
N GLY A 442 25.43 0.85 25.77
CA GLY A 442 24.55 1.52 24.81
C GLY A 442 25.08 2.85 24.26
N SER A 443 26.35 3.19 24.53
CA SER A 443 27.00 4.38 23.98
C SER A 443 28.49 4.19 23.78
N CYS A 444 29.03 4.83 22.75
CA CYS A 444 30.46 4.93 22.47
C CYS A 444 30.81 6.38 22.10
N VAL A 445 32.01 6.83 22.44
CA VAL A 445 32.54 8.13 21.99
C VAL A 445 33.75 7.87 21.10
N CYS A 446 33.78 8.52 19.94
CA CYS A 446 34.87 8.42 18.98
C CYS A 446 35.33 9.80 18.51
N SER A 447 36.61 9.91 18.18
CA SER A 447 37.18 11.10 17.56
C SER A 447 36.89 11.10 16.06
N MET A 448 36.53 12.26 15.49
CA MET A 448 36.31 12.45 14.06
C MET A 448 36.88 13.81 13.63
N GLY A 449 38.01 13.80 12.94
CA GLY A 449 38.81 15.00 12.68
C GLY A 449 39.24 15.66 13.99
N TRP A 450 38.87 16.92 14.17
CA TRP A 450 39.18 17.73 15.37
C TRP A 450 38.07 17.66 16.44
N GLY A 451 37.02 16.88 16.19
CA GLY A 451 35.85 16.78 17.05
C GLY A 451 35.68 15.43 17.74
N GLU A 452 34.75 15.38 18.70
CA GLU A 452 34.28 14.17 19.37
C GLU A 452 32.81 13.96 19.07
N VAL A 453 32.45 12.72 18.70
CA VAL A 453 31.08 12.32 18.40
C VAL A 453 30.68 11.18 19.35
N GLN A 454 29.51 11.29 19.96
CA GLN A 454 28.89 10.21 20.71
C GLN A 454 27.91 9.46 19.82
N VAL A 455 28.04 8.14 19.78
CA VAL A 455 27.05 7.23 19.20
C VAL A 455 26.33 6.52 20.34
N GLN A 456 25.00 6.49 20.27
CA GLN A 456 24.15 5.79 21.23
C GLN A 456 23.26 4.81 20.49
N VAL A 457 23.09 3.61 21.04
CA VAL A 457 22.19 2.59 20.52
C VAL A 457 21.32 2.07 21.66
N ALA A 458 20.01 2.27 21.53
CA ALA A 458 19.02 1.67 22.42
C ALA A 458 18.42 0.42 21.76
N TRP A 459 18.34 -0.67 22.51
CA TRP A 459 17.84 -1.96 22.02
C TRP A 459 16.47 -2.29 22.61
N THR A 460 15.50 -2.56 21.75
CA THR A 460 14.11 -2.89 22.08
C THR A 460 13.70 -4.19 21.40
N GLY A 461 12.77 -4.92 22.02
CA GLY A 461 12.19 -6.12 21.39
C GLY A 461 11.13 -5.76 20.34
N ILE A 462 11.11 -6.48 19.21
CA ILE A 462 9.97 -6.42 18.28
C ILE A 462 9.00 -7.54 18.67
N LEU A 463 7.95 -7.20 19.40
CA LEU A 463 7.05 -8.18 19.98
C LEU A 463 5.93 -8.58 19.02
N LYS A 464 5.59 -9.87 19.04
CA LYS A 464 4.30 -10.34 18.52
C LYS A 464 3.21 -9.63 19.31
N ARG A 465 2.35 -8.92 18.60
CA ARG A 465 1.08 -8.47 19.17
C ARG A 465 0.02 -9.50 18.79
N GLU A 466 -1.05 -9.57 19.57
CA GLU A 466 -2.22 -10.37 19.18
C GLU A 466 -2.55 -10.02 17.72
N GLU A 467 -2.69 -11.04 16.87
CA GLU A 467 -2.93 -10.88 15.43
C GLU A 467 -4.05 -9.86 15.23
N TYR A 468 -3.73 -8.72 14.65
CA TYR A 468 -4.75 -7.77 14.22
C TYR A 468 -5.38 -8.36 12.97
N LYS A 469 -6.31 -9.28 13.17
CA LYS A 469 -7.02 -9.93 12.06
C LYS A 469 -7.68 -8.84 11.24
N MET A 470 -7.31 -8.71 9.98
CA MET A 470 -7.94 -7.74 9.09
C MET A 470 -9.43 -8.02 8.85
N ASP A 471 -9.93 -9.23 9.14
CA ASP A 471 -11.37 -9.50 9.25
C ASP A 471 -12.07 -8.53 10.22
N VAL A 472 -11.30 -8.07 11.22
CA VAL A 472 -11.69 -7.14 12.29
C VAL A 472 -11.55 -5.66 11.82
N VAL A 473 -10.73 -5.41 10.80
CA VAL A 473 -10.57 -4.09 10.18
C VAL A 473 -11.80 -3.84 9.32
N GLY A 474 -12.82 -3.21 9.93
CA GLY A 474 -14.15 -3.03 9.35
C GLY A 474 -15.24 -3.87 10.00
N ASP A 475 -14.90 -4.71 10.99
CA ASP A 475 -15.86 -5.54 11.73
C ASP A 475 -16.62 -4.73 12.78
N VAL A 476 -17.94 -4.89 12.75
CA VAL A 476 -18.90 -4.39 13.74
C VAL A 476 -18.68 -4.99 15.14
N SER A 477 -17.92 -6.08 15.27
CA SER A 477 -17.65 -6.76 16.54
C SER A 477 -16.73 -5.99 17.51
N LEU A 478 -15.90 -5.06 17.04
CA LEU A 478 -15.04 -4.21 17.87
C LEU A 478 -15.77 -3.08 18.62
N LEU A 479 -17.08 -2.95 18.43
CA LEU A 479 -17.90 -1.87 19.01
C LEU A 479 -18.90 -2.36 20.08
N ARG A 480 -18.66 -3.52 20.70
CA ARG A 480 -19.43 -3.99 21.87
C ARG A 480 -18.79 -3.62 23.19
#